data_AF-A0A346S2Q3-F1
#
_entry.id   AF-A0A346S2Q3-F1
#
_cell.length_a   1.000
_cell.length_b   1.000
_cell.length_c   1.000
_cell.angle_alpha   90.00
_cell.angle_beta   90.00
_cell.angle_gamma   90.00
#
_symmetry.space_group_name_H-M   'P 1'
#
loop_
_entity.id
_entity.type
_entity.pdbx_description
1 polymer ?
#
loop_
_entity_poly.entity_id
_entity_poly.type
_entity_poly.pdbx_seq_one_letter_code
_entity_poly.pdbx_strand_id
1 'polypeptide(L)'
;MILCISEILTTGQLDRIRAALDSGRFEDGRNTAGWHARLVKNNEQMQMADKTANELRSEVEKALTEHPLFQMAVRPAKMTPILFSRYRDGMTYGNHVDDPVMGRGPGRLRTDISFTLFLDDPDSYEGGELVTDTTAGEQSYKLPAGAAVVYPSSTLHRVEPVTLGQRRVAIGWIQSTIRDPAHREVLFDLDTARRQLFEREGKTAEFDLLTKSLANLQRFWAEI
;
A
#
# COMPACT_ATOMS: atom_id res chain seq x y z
N MET A 1 13.42 -1.09 -0.16
CA MET A 1 12.54 -1.94 0.66
C MET A 1 11.15 -2.20 0.04
N ILE A 2 10.77 -3.49 -0.08
CA ILE A 2 9.38 -3.97 -0.22
C ILE A 2 9.04 -4.69 1.09
N LEU A 3 7.86 -4.44 1.67
CA LEU A 3 7.48 -4.97 2.98
C LEU A 3 6.04 -5.48 2.99
N CYS A 4 5.83 -6.67 3.57
CA CYS A 4 4.51 -7.20 3.87
C CYS A 4 4.15 -6.89 5.32
N ILE A 5 2.94 -6.38 5.55
CA ILE A 5 2.43 -5.95 6.84
C ILE A 5 1.11 -6.69 7.08
N SER A 6 1.09 -7.58 8.07
CA SER A 6 -0.10 -8.33 8.46
C SER A 6 -1.05 -7.47 9.30
N GLU A 7 -2.33 -7.87 9.36
CA GLU A 7 -3.30 -7.37 10.35
C GLU A 7 -3.52 -5.85 10.35
N ILE A 8 -3.45 -5.19 9.18
CA ILE A 8 -3.85 -3.78 9.03
C ILE A 8 -5.34 -3.62 9.33
N LEU A 9 -6.17 -4.51 8.79
CA LEU A 9 -7.61 -4.52 9.04
C LEU A 9 -7.98 -5.64 9.99
N THR A 10 -8.82 -5.31 10.97
CA THR A 10 -9.50 -6.30 11.81
C THR A 10 -10.58 -7.04 11.01
N THR A 11 -10.97 -8.22 11.47
CA THR A 11 -12.06 -9.02 10.87
C THR A 11 -13.35 -8.20 10.72
N GLY A 12 -13.73 -7.43 11.75
CA GLY A 12 -14.94 -6.60 11.69
C GLY A 12 -14.87 -5.47 10.66
N GLN A 13 -13.68 -4.90 10.41
CA GLN A 13 -13.49 -3.92 9.34
C GLN A 13 -13.56 -4.59 7.96
N LEU A 14 -12.92 -5.75 7.81
CA LEU A 14 -12.98 -6.55 6.57
C LEU A 14 -14.42 -6.90 6.20
N ASP A 15 -15.22 -7.39 7.14
CA ASP A 15 -16.61 -7.78 6.88
C ASP A 15 -17.46 -6.60 6.41
N ARG A 16 -17.30 -5.43 7.04
CA ARG A 16 -18.01 -4.21 6.63
C ARG A 16 -17.59 -3.75 5.23
N ILE A 17 -16.28 -3.72 4.97
CA ILE A 17 -15.75 -3.34 3.66
C ILE A 17 -16.26 -4.30 2.59
N ARG A 18 -16.15 -5.61 2.80
CA ARG A 18 -16.62 -6.65 1.87
C ARG A 18 -18.12 -6.50 1.58
N ALA A 19 -18.96 -6.37 2.60
CA ALA A 19 -20.40 -6.20 2.45
C ALA A 19 -20.75 -4.95 1.62
N ALA A 20 -20.05 -3.84 1.86
CA ALA A 20 -20.25 -2.63 1.08
C ALA A 20 -19.79 -2.80 -0.37
N LEU A 21 -18.67 -3.48 -0.61
CA LEU A 21 -18.20 -3.80 -1.96
C LEU A 21 -19.14 -4.76 -2.71
N ASP A 22 -19.80 -5.69 -2.02
CA ASP A 22 -20.78 -6.60 -2.65
C ASP A 22 -22.01 -5.85 -3.18
N SER A 23 -22.44 -4.80 -2.46
CA SER A 23 -23.54 -3.92 -2.88
C SER A 23 -23.11 -2.76 -3.79
N GLY A 24 -21.80 -2.57 -3.95
CA GLY A 24 -21.21 -1.42 -4.62
C GLY A 24 -21.30 -1.49 -6.15
N ARG A 25 -21.35 -0.32 -6.78
CA ARG A 25 -21.23 -0.21 -8.24
C ARG A 25 -19.76 -0.16 -8.64
N PHE A 26 -19.43 -0.92 -9.67
CA PHE A 26 -18.08 -0.98 -10.23
C PHE A 26 -18.11 -0.55 -11.69
N GLU A 27 -17.05 0.15 -12.10
CA GLU A 27 -16.82 0.61 -13.47
C GLU A 27 -15.48 0.09 -13.99
N ASP A 28 -15.27 0.24 -15.29
CA ASP A 28 -14.01 -0.06 -15.95
C ASP A 28 -12.84 0.71 -15.32
N GLY A 29 -11.87 -0.01 -14.77
CA GLY A 29 -10.73 0.59 -14.09
C GLY A 29 -9.73 1.28 -15.02
N ARG A 30 -9.86 1.16 -16.35
CA ARG A 30 -9.04 1.93 -17.31
C ARG A 30 -9.21 3.44 -17.15
N ASN A 31 -10.34 3.89 -16.60
CA ASN A 31 -10.64 5.31 -16.36
C ASN A 31 -9.72 5.99 -15.33
N THR A 32 -9.00 5.22 -14.51
CA THR A 32 -8.10 5.72 -13.48
C THR A 32 -6.62 5.45 -13.76
N ALA A 33 -6.32 4.80 -14.88
CA ALA A 33 -4.95 4.45 -15.24
C ALA A 33 -4.24 5.59 -15.98
N GLY A 34 -2.93 5.68 -15.79
CA GLY A 34 -2.06 6.49 -16.64
C GLY A 34 -2.19 6.09 -18.11
N TRP A 35 -1.84 7.01 -19.01
CA TRP A 35 -2.17 6.89 -20.44
C TRP A 35 -1.62 5.62 -21.12
N HIS A 36 -0.44 5.17 -20.73
CA HIS A 36 0.14 3.91 -21.20
C HIS A 36 -0.45 2.69 -20.47
N ALA A 37 -0.59 2.78 -19.15
CA ALA A 37 -1.00 1.66 -18.32
C ALA A 37 -2.45 1.24 -18.60
N ARG A 38 -3.30 2.16 -19.07
CA ARG A 38 -4.67 1.85 -19.51
C ARG A 38 -4.73 0.78 -20.61
N LEU A 39 -3.68 0.65 -21.42
CA LEU A 39 -3.64 -0.30 -22.54
C LEU A 39 -3.50 -1.76 -22.07
N VAL A 40 -2.99 -1.95 -20.86
CA VAL A 40 -2.73 -3.27 -20.26
C VAL A 40 -3.58 -3.52 -19.01
N LYS A 41 -4.52 -2.62 -18.70
CA LYS A 41 -5.42 -2.73 -17.54
C LYS A 41 -6.77 -3.30 -17.98
N ASN A 42 -7.14 -4.42 -17.39
CA ASN A 42 -8.47 -5.01 -17.51
C ASN A 42 -8.96 -5.41 -16.11
N ASN A 43 -9.60 -4.47 -15.43
CA ASN A 43 -10.18 -4.71 -14.11
C ASN A 43 -11.37 -3.77 -13.88
N GLU A 44 -11.96 -3.87 -12.70
CA GLU A 44 -13.04 -2.98 -12.29
C GLU A 44 -12.66 -2.19 -11.05
N GLN A 45 -13.23 -1.00 -10.87
CA GLN A 45 -13.06 -0.19 -9.67
C GLN A 45 -14.38 0.37 -9.18
N MET A 46 -14.54 0.42 -7.85
CA MET A 46 -15.76 0.91 -7.22
C MET A 46 -15.98 2.39 -7.55
N GLN A 47 -17.22 2.77 -7.87
CA GLN A 47 -17.60 4.16 -8.12
C GLN A 47 -17.35 5.05 -6.89
N MET A 48 -16.96 6.29 -7.16
CA MET A 48 -16.35 7.17 -6.16
C MET A 48 -17.36 7.99 -5.33
N ALA A 49 -18.59 8.17 -5.81
CA ALA A 49 -19.47 9.28 -5.42
C ALA A 49 -20.38 9.02 -4.20
N ASP A 50 -20.38 7.80 -3.65
CA ASP A 50 -21.29 7.46 -2.55
C ASP A 50 -20.70 7.82 -1.18
N LYS A 51 -21.55 8.34 -0.29
CA LYS A 51 -21.17 8.66 1.11
C LYS A 51 -20.49 7.47 1.79
N THR A 52 -21.06 6.27 1.60
CA THR A 52 -20.51 5.00 2.08
C THR A 52 -19.08 4.76 1.57
N ALA A 53 -18.79 5.06 0.30
CA ALA A 53 -17.45 4.87 -0.25
C ALA A 53 -16.43 5.77 0.47
N ASN A 54 -16.79 7.02 0.78
CA ASN A 54 -15.90 7.93 1.51
C ASN A 54 -15.64 7.47 2.94
N GLU A 55 -16.65 6.94 3.63
CA GLU A 55 -16.50 6.38 4.98
C GLU A 55 -15.55 5.18 4.97
N LEU A 56 -15.67 4.27 4.00
CA LEU A 56 -14.77 3.11 3.86
C LEU A 56 -13.33 3.53 3.52
N ARG A 57 -13.15 4.55 2.67
CA ARG A 57 -11.81 5.09 2.38
C ARG A 57 -11.17 5.63 3.65
N SER A 58 -11.93 6.40 4.43
CA SER A 58 -11.47 6.96 5.69
C SER A 58 -11.12 5.87 6.71
N GLU A 59 -11.91 4.80 6.77
CA GLU A 59 -11.65 3.65 7.63
C GLU A 59 -10.35 2.93 7.25
N VAL A 60 -10.11 2.68 5.96
CA VAL A 60 -8.87 2.07 5.46
C VAL A 60 -7.66 2.99 5.68
N GLU A 61 -7.78 4.27 5.36
CA GLU A 61 -6.72 5.26 5.56
C GLU A 61 -6.34 5.36 7.05
N LYS A 62 -7.33 5.40 7.93
CA LYS A 62 -7.11 5.39 9.38
C LYS A 62 -6.39 4.12 9.83
N ALA A 63 -6.86 2.94 9.40
CA ALA A 63 -6.24 1.67 9.75
C ALA A 63 -4.76 1.59 9.32
N LEU A 64 -4.45 2.04 8.10
CA LEU A 64 -3.07 2.12 7.61
C LEU A 64 -2.23 3.11 8.44
N THR A 65 -2.74 4.32 8.64
CA THR A 65 -1.99 5.40 9.30
C THR A 65 -1.87 5.23 10.81
N GLU A 66 -2.73 4.45 11.47
CA GLU A 66 -2.59 4.10 12.88
C GLU A 66 -1.71 2.86 13.10
N HIS A 67 -1.42 2.07 12.05
CA HIS A 67 -0.63 0.85 12.18
C HIS A 67 0.86 1.16 12.44
N PRO A 68 1.46 0.72 13.57
CA PRO A 68 2.82 1.11 13.96
C PRO A 68 3.89 0.74 12.93
N LEU A 69 3.83 -0.46 12.36
CA LEU A 69 4.80 -0.90 11.36
C LEU A 69 4.68 -0.11 10.05
N PHE A 70 3.46 0.30 9.69
CA PHE A 70 3.22 1.10 8.50
C PHE A 70 3.78 2.51 8.69
N GLN A 71 3.52 3.14 9.82
CA GLN A 71 4.13 4.44 10.17
C GLN A 71 5.66 4.39 10.15
N MET A 72 6.24 3.33 10.69
CA MET A 72 7.69 3.14 10.76
C MET A 72 8.34 2.97 9.37
N ALA A 73 7.74 2.15 8.51
CA ALA A 73 8.27 1.82 7.18
C ALA A 73 7.97 2.89 6.13
N VAL A 74 6.78 3.48 6.16
CA VAL A 74 6.25 4.35 5.11
C VAL A 74 6.46 5.83 5.43
N ARG A 75 6.29 6.22 6.69
CA ARG A 75 6.37 7.62 7.17
C ARG A 75 5.50 8.59 6.33
N PRO A 76 4.18 8.31 6.20
CA PRO A 76 3.30 8.99 5.25
C PRO A 76 3.16 10.49 5.56
N ALA A 77 3.28 11.34 4.53
CA ALA A 77 2.98 12.76 4.58
C ALA A 77 1.61 13.07 3.96
N LYS A 78 1.34 12.48 2.78
CA LYS A 78 0.08 12.57 2.04
C LYS A 78 -0.22 11.25 1.37
N MET A 79 -1.50 10.95 1.16
CA MET A 79 -1.95 9.77 0.45
C MET A 79 -3.01 10.15 -0.60
N THR A 80 -3.05 9.42 -1.71
CA THR A 80 -4.17 9.50 -2.65
C THR A 80 -5.44 8.93 -2.02
N PRO A 81 -6.64 9.30 -2.50
CA PRO A 81 -7.85 8.58 -2.13
C PRO A 81 -7.70 7.08 -2.37
N ILE A 82 -8.17 6.25 -1.42
CA ILE A 82 -8.15 4.79 -1.55
C ILE A 82 -9.03 4.36 -2.73
N LEU A 83 -8.48 3.53 -3.61
CA LEU A 83 -9.22 2.91 -4.71
C LEU A 83 -9.52 1.45 -4.38
N PHE A 84 -10.78 1.06 -4.45
CA PHE A 84 -11.18 -0.35 -4.33
C PHE A 84 -11.25 -0.97 -5.73
N SER A 85 -10.39 -1.95 -5.99
CA SER A 85 -10.30 -2.63 -7.29
C SER A 85 -10.76 -4.08 -7.18
N ARG A 86 -11.37 -4.59 -8.25
CA ARG A 86 -11.88 -5.95 -8.38
C ARG A 86 -11.38 -6.61 -9.66
N TYR A 87 -10.99 -7.88 -9.55
CA TYR A 87 -10.53 -8.73 -10.64
C TYR A 87 -11.26 -10.08 -10.56
N ARG A 88 -11.74 -10.57 -11.70
CA ARG A 88 -12.42 -11.86 -11.92
C ARG A 88 -12.36 -12.23 -13.40
N ASP A 89 -12.73 -13.45 -13.77
CA ASP A 89 -13.01 -13.83 -15.17
C ASP A 89 -11.89 -13.45 -16.18
N GLY A 90 -10.62 -13.69 -15.82
CA GLY A 90 -9.45 -13.38 -16.64
C GLY A 90 -8.97 -11.92 -16.59
N MET A 91 -9.59 -11.08 -15.77
CA MET A 91 -9.11 -9.72 -15.50
C MET A 91 -7.68 -9.71 -14.97
N THR A 92 -6.89 -8.73 -15.41
CA THR A 92 -5.46 -8.61 -15.20
C THR A 92 -5.03 -7.15 -15.27
N TYR A 93 -3.80 -6.86 -14.85
CA TYR A 93 -3.16 -5.58 -15.12
C TYR A 93 -1.71 -5.84 -15.49
N GLY A 94 -1.37 -5.75 -16.78
CA GLY A 94 -0.04 -6.07 -17.29
C GLY A 94 1.07 -5.14 -16.78
N ASN A 95 2.31 -5.44 -17.18
CA ASN A 95 3.51 -4.73 -16.71
C ASN A 95 3.39 -3.21 -16.89
N HIS A 96 3.53 -2.48 -15.78
CA HIS A 96 3.52 -1.02 -15.75
C HIS A 96 4.31 -0.47 -14.56
N VAL A 97 4.54 0.83 -14.60
CA VAL A 97 5.02 1.63 -13.47
C VAL A 97 3.96 2.70 -13.22
N ASP A 98 3.81 3.11 -11.97
CA ASP A 98 2.85 4.13 -11.59
C ASP A 98 3.30 5.54 -12.03
N ASP A 99 2.33 6.44 -12.25
CA ASP A 99 2.65 7.83 -12.57
C ASP A 99 3.40 8.48 -11.38
N PRO A 100 4.57 9.12 -11.61
CA PRO A 100 5.44 9.58 -10.52
C PRO A 100 4.84 10.73 -9.70
N VAL A 101 3.81 11.39 -10.24
CA VAL A 101 3.10 12.49 -9.58
C VAL A 101 1.61 12.41 -9.91
N MET A 102 0.79 12.23 -8.89
CA MET A 102 -0.66 12.07 -9.01
C MET A 102 -1.43 13.25 -8.39
N GLY A 103 -2.71 13.39 -8.75
CA GLY A 103 -3.58 14.45 -8.26
C GLY A 103 -3.44 15.77 -9.03
N ARG A 104 -4.16 16.80 -8.58
CA ARG A 104 -4.20 18.14 -9.19
C ARG A 104 -4.16 19.22 -8.12
N GLY A 105 -3.61 20.39 -8.45
CA GLY A 105 -3.58 21.55 -7.57
C GLY A 105 -2.92 21.25 -6.21
N PRO A 106 -3.45 21.76 -5.10
CA PRO A 106 -2.90 21.53 -3.75
C PRO A 106 -2.88 20.06 -3.30
N GLY A 107 -3.72 19.21 -3.90
CA GLY A 107 -3.79 17.77 -3.64
C GLY A 107 -2.82 16.94 -4.47
N ARG A 108 -1.94 17.58 -5.26
CA ARG A 108 -0.91 16.88 -6.03
C ARG A 108 0.17 16.33 -5.10
N LEU A 109 0.62 15.11 -5.35
CA LEU A 109 1.63 14.44 -4.54
C LEU A 109 2.59 13.61 -5.40
N ARG A 110 3.82 13.45 -4.92
CA ARG A 110 4.83 12.53 -5.46
C ARG A 110 4.55 11.12 -4.96
N THR A 111 4.53 10.13 -5.85
CA THR A 111 4.23 8.73 -5.48
C THR A 111 5.51 8.00 -5.08
N ASP A 112 5.89 8.10 -3.81
CA ASP A 112 7.08 7.42 -3.30
C ASP A 112 6.86 5.93 -3.10
N ILE A 113 5.66 5.58 -2.62
CA ILE A 113 5.29 4.23 -2.19
C ILE A 113 3.90 3.92 -2.73
N SER A 114 3.76 2.76 -3.36
CA SER A 114 2.49 2.12 -3.67
C SER A 114 2.16 1.08 -2.60
N PHE A 115 0.88 0.86 -2.35
CA PHE A 115 0.45 -0.25 -1.52
C PHE A 115 -0.73 -1.01 -2.13
N THR A 116 -0.80 -2.30 -1.79
CA THR A 116 -1.97 -3.15 -2.03
C THR A 116 -2.37 -3.78 -0.71
N LEU A 117 -3.55 -3.44 -0.22
CA LEU A 117 -4.22 -4.04 0.93
C LEU A 117 -5.21 -5.10 0.42
N PHE A 118 -4.97 -6.35 0.80
CA PHE A 118 -5.75 -7.48 0.34
C PHE A 118 -7.07 -7.55 1.10
N LEU A 119 -8.19 -7.67 0.38
CA LEU A 119 -9.52 -7.72 0.98
C LEU A 119 -10.15 -9.11 0.88
N ASP A 120 -9.59 -10.01 0.07
CA ASP A 120 -10.04 -11.40 -0.06
C ASP A 120 -8.89 -12.33 0.27
N ASP A 121 -9.20 -13.46 0.90
CA ASP A 121 -8.23 -14.47 1.28
C ASP A 121 -7.62 -15.14 0.05
N PRO A 122 -6.31 -15.46 0.06
CA PRO A 122 -5.59 -15.94 -1.11
C PRO A 122 -6.15 -17.26 -1.66
N ASP A 123 -6.79 -18.08 -0.83
CA ASP A 123 -7.36 -19.37 -1.22
C ASP A 123 -8.77 -19.23 -1.82
N SER A 124 -9.34 -18.02 -1.86
CA SER A 124 -10.69 -17.77 -2.40
C SER A 124 -10.72 -17.44 -3.90
N TYR A 125 -9.56 -17.34 -4.55
CA TYR A 125 -9.41 -17.09 -5.98
C TYR A 125 -8.14 -17.74 -6.54
N GLU A 126 -8.12 -18.05 -7.84
CA GLU A 126 -6.96 -18.58 -8.55
C GLU A 126 -6.28 -17.52 -9.41
N GLY A 127 -4.94 -17.47 -9.39
CA GLY A 127 -4.15 -16.39 -9.98
C GLY A 127 -4.25 -15.08 -9.18
N GLY A 128 -4.14 -13.93 -9.87
CA GLY A 128 -4.28 -12.61 -9.24
C GLY A 128 -3.09 -12.17 -8.36
N GLU A 129 -1.95 -12.84 -8.45
CA GLU A 129 -0.73 -12.44 -7.77
C GLU A 129 -0.31 -11.03 -8.23
N LEU A 130 0.06 -10.17 -7.27
CA LEU A 130 0.83 -8.98 -7.60
C LEU A 130 2.27 -9.42 -7.83
N VAL A 131 2.80 -9.23 -9.03
CA VAL A 131 4.18 -9.56 -9.36
C VAL A 131 4.98 -8.27 -9.49
N THR A 132 6.09 -8.17 -8.76
CA THR A 132 7.06 -7.08 -8.87
C THR A 132 8.34 -7.59 -9.51
N ASP A 133 8.86 -6.84 -10.47
CA ASP A 133 10.14 -7.12 -11.11
C ASP A 133 11.28 -6.36 -10.40
N THR A 134 12.31 -7.09 -10.00
CA THR A 134 13.51 -6.57 -9.35
C THR A 134 14.74 -7.00 -10.13
N THR A 135 15.87 -6.37 -9.88
CA THR A 135 17.15 -6.77 -10.50
C THR A 135 17.57 -8.21 -10.19
N ALA A 136 17.02 -8.81 -9.12
CA ALA A 136 17.27 -10.21 -8.75
C ALA A 136 16.23 -11.18 -9.34
N GLY A 137 15.21 -10.69 -10.05
CA GLY A 137 14.11 -11.45 -10.60
C GLY A 137 12.74 -11.03 -10.06
N GLU A 138 11.72 -11.75 -10.49
CA GLU A 138 10.33 -11.48 -10.11
C GLU A 138 10.00 -12.02 -8.72
N GLN A 139 9.14 -11.29 -8.00
CA GLN A 139 8.56 -11.70 -6.73
C GLN A 139 7.04 -11.56 -6.79
N SER A 140 6.33 -12.58 -6.30
CA SER A 140 4.86 -12.66 -6.34
C SER A 140 4.25 -12.51 -4.95
N TYR A 141 3.16 -11.76 -4.84
CA TYR A 141 2.47 -11.48 -3.59
C TYR A 141 0.97 -11.80 -3.70
N LYS A 142 0.49 -12.64 -2.78
CA LYS A 142 -0.91 -13.01 -2.58
C LYS A 142 -1.14 -13.21 -1.09
N LEU A 143 -1.43 -12.12 -0.37
CA LEU A 143 -1.42 -12.12 1.11
C LEU A 143 -2.81 -12.43 1.69
N PRO A 144 -2.89 -12.90 2.95
CA PRO A 144 -4.14 -13.00 3.69
C PRO A 144 -4.97 -11.72 3.69
N ALA A 145 -6.29 -11.84 3.81
CA ALA A 145 -7.14 -10.67 3.90
C ALA A 145 -6.77 -9.80 5.11
N GLY A 146 -6.76 -8.49 4.91
CA GLY A 146 -6.36 -7.50 5.92
C GLY A 146 -4.85 -7.29 6.00
N ALA A 147 -4.03 -8.03 5.27
CA ALA A 147 -2.61 -7.75 5.11
C ALA A 147 -2.35 -6.82 3.91
N ALA A 148 -1.28 -6.05 3.98
CA ALA A 148 -0.84 -5.16 2.91
C ALA A 148 0.60 -5.47 2.46
N VAL A 149 0.88 -5.25 1.20
CA VAL A 149 2.25 -5.09 0.69
C VAL A 149 2.49 -3.62 0.34
N VAL A 150 3.63 -3.07 0.76
CA VAL A 150 4.10 -1.73 0.39
C VAL A 150 5.38 -1.85 -0.42
N TYR A 151 5.49 -1.10 -1.51
CA TYR A 151 6.62 -1.18 -2.44
C TYR A 151 6.89 0.18 -3.10
N PRO A 152 8.11 0.44 -3.60
CA PRO A 152 8.40 1.68 -4.33
C PRO A 152 7.52 1.78 -5.58
N SER A 153 6.85 2.92 -5.80
CA SER A 153 5.97 3.09 -6.96
C SER A 153 6.72 3.03 -8.31
N SER A 154 8.05 3.18 -8.27
CA SER A 154 8.94 3.02 -9.42
C SER A 154 9.19 1.56 -9.82
N THR A 155 8.70 0.59 -9.04
CA THR A 155 8.88 -0.83 -9.30
C THR A 155 8.00 -1.24 -10.49
N LEU A 156 8.59 -1.90 -11.50
CA LEU A 156 7.81 -2.50 -12.57
C LEU A 156 6.97 -3.64 -11.98
N HIS A 157 5.67 -3.61 -12.21
CA HIS A 157 4.77 -4.58 -11.60
C HIS A 157 3.55 -4.89 -12.46
N ARG A 158 2.90 -6.02 -12.16
CA ARG A 158 1.68 -6.49 -12.81
C ARG A 158 0.79 -7.25 -11.83
N VAL A 159 -0.47 -7.46 -12.21
CA VAL A 159 -1.39 -8.38 -11.55
C VAL A 159 -1.70 -9.51 -12.52
N GLU A 160 -1.32 -10.73 -12.16
CA GLU A 160 -1.61 -11.92 -12.96
C GLU A 160 -3.12 -12.12 -13.15
N PRO A 161 -3.57 -12.78 -14.23
CA PRO A 161 -4.98 -13.01 -14.47
C PRO A 161 -5.67 -13.75 -13.32
N VAL A 162 -6.83 -13.27 -12.88
CA VAL A 162 -7.68 -14.03 -11.96
C VAL A 162 -8.51 -15.02 -12.77
N THR A 163 -8.25 -16.31 -12.65
CA THR A 163 -8.86 -17.36 -13.49
C THR A 163 -10.09 -18.01 -12.85
N LEU A 164 -10.19 -17.98 -11.52
CA LEU A 164 -11.34 -18.47 -10.76
C LEU A 164 -11.56 -17.57 -9.53
N GLY A 165 -12.81 -17.41 -9.12
CA GLY A 165 -13.17 -16.59 -7.95
C GLY A 165 -13.03 -15.10 -8.22
N GLN A 166 -12.80 -14.33 -7.17
CA GLN A 166 -12.73 -12.88 -7.24
C GLN A 166 -11.68 -12.34 -6.28
N ARG A 167 -10.85 -11.43 -6.77
CA ARG A 167 -9.85 -10.69 -5.99
C ARG A 167 -10.27 -9.25 -5.84
N ARG A 168 -10.52 -8.80 -4.61
CA ARG A 168 -10.70 -7.39 -4.24
C ARG A 168 -9.51 -6.90 -3.45
N VAL A 169 -9.11 -5.66 -3.74
CA VAL A 169 -8.01 -4.98 -3.04
C VAL A 169 -8.34 -3.50 -2.85
N ALA A 170 -7.82 -2.93 -1.78
CA ALA A 170 -7.68 -1.49 -1.61
C ALA A 170 -6.26 -1.09 -2.01
N ILE A 171 -6.13 -0.13 -2.94
CA ILE A 171 -4.83 0.37 -3.41
C ILE A 171 -4.74 1.88 -3.21
N GLY A 172 -3.52 2.38 -3.16
CA GLY A 172 -3.24 3.80 -3.15
C GLY A 172 -1.76 4.09 -3.20
N TRP A 173 -1.45 5.39 -3.28
CA TRP A 173 -0.10 5.90 -3.38
C TRP A 173 0.16 6.94 -2.32
N ILE A 174 1.40 6.97 -1.85
CA ILE A 174 1.81 7.72 -0.68
C ILE A 174 3.02 8.56 -1.03
N GLN A 175 2.95 9.84 -0.67
CA GLN A 175 4.13 10.67 -0.52
C GLN A 175 4.66 10.48 0.89
N SER A 176 5.89 9.99 1.01
CA SER A 176 6.57 9.89 2.29
C SER A 176 7.15 11.25 2.69
N THR A 177 7.24 11.49 4.00
CA THR A 177 8.08 12.57 4.53
C THR A 177 9.54 12.37 4.14
N ILE A 178 9.99 11.14 3.87
CA ILE A 178 11.36 10.82 3.49
C ILE A 178 11.36 10.40 2.02
N ARG A 179 11.84 11.27 1.14
CA ARG A 179 11.82 11.06 -0.33
C ARG A 179 12.58 9.81 -0.77
N ASP A 180 13.81 9.66 -0.28
CA ASP A 180 14.72 8.62 -0.75
C ASP A 180 14.39 7.25 -0.10
N PRO A 181 14.18 6.17 -0.90
CA PRO A 181 13.93 4.84 -0.38
C PRO A 181 15.08 4.28 0.48
N ALA A 182 16.34 4.59 0.18
CA ALA A 182 17.49 4.14 0.96
C ALA A 182 17.53 4.82 2.34
N HIS A 183 17.20 6.11 2.40
CA HIS A 183 17.04 6.81 3.67
C HIS A 183 15.89 6.23 4.50
N ARG A 184 14.75 5.87 3.88
CA ARG A 184 13.65 5.18 4.57
C ARG A 184 14.08 3.85 5.16
N GLU A 185 14.84 3.07 4.40
CA GLU A 185 15.35 1.76 4.81
C GLU A 185 16.30 1.90 6.02
N VAL A 186 17.26 2.82 5.97
CA VAL A 186 18.15 3.12 7.11
C VAL A 186 17.36 3.52 8.36
N LEU A 187 16.35 4.39 8.21
CA LEU A 187 15.50 4.78 9.34
C LEU A 187 14.70 3.59 9.89
N PHE A 188 14.20 2.70 9.02
CA PHE A 188 13.44 1.52 9.41
C PHE A 188 14.31 0.52 10.21
N ASP A 189 15.53 0.25 9.74
CA ASP A 189 16.48 -0.64 10.41
C ASP A 189 16.86 -0.10 11.79
N LEU A 190 17.17 1.20 11.88
CA LEU A 190 17.52 1.84 13.15
C LEU A 190 16.35 1.83 14.14
N ASP A 191 15.12 2.09 13.68
CA ASP A 191 13.94 2.04 14.55
C ASP A 191 13.67 0.61 15.04
N THR A 192 13.86 -0.39 14.18
CA THR A 192 13.74 -1.81 14.53
C THR A 192 14.76 -2.22 15.59
N ALA A 193 16.05 -1.93 15.35
CA ALA A 193 17.12 -2.24 16.29
C ALA A 193 16.92 -1.54 17.65
N ARG A 194 16.49 -0.27 17.62
CA ARG A 194 16.22 0.54 18.81
C ARG A 194 15.06 -0.03 19.64
N ARG A 195 13.98 -0.49 18.99
CA ARG A 195 12.84 -1.13 19.68
C ARG A 195 13.24 -2.46 20.32
N GLN A 196 13.97 -3.30 19.59
CA GLN A 196 14.48 -4.57 20.12
C GLN A 196 15.43 -4.37 21.31
N LEU A 197 16.29 -3.34 21.26
CA LEU A 197 17.14 -2.96 22.39
C LEU A 197 16.30 -2.58 23.62
N PHE A 198 15.27 -1.75 23.41
CA PHE A 198 14.38 -1.34 24.50
C PHE A 198 13.59 -2.50 25.10
N GLU A 199 13.11 -3.43 24.28
CA GLU A 199 12.40 -4.62 24.76
C GLU A 199 13.30 -5.52 25.61
N ARG A 200 14.57 -5.65 25.24
CA ARG A 200 15.54 -6.49 25.97
C ARG A 200 16.07 -5.84 27.24
N GLU A 201 16.36 -4.54 27.20
CA GLU A 201 17.18 -3.86 28.22
C GLU A 201 16.50 -2.63 28.85
N GLY A 202 15.33 -2.23 28.32
CA GLY A 202 14.64 -1.02 28.73
C GLY A 202 15.36 0.25 28.30
N LYS A 203 15.20 1.31 29.08
CA LYS A 203 15.80 2.62 28.80
C LYS A 203 17.26 2.64 29.28
N THR A 204 18.20 2.59 28.33
CA THR A 204 19.65 2.69 28.57
C THR A 204 20.25 3.95 27.94
N ALA A 205 21.52 4.25 28.26
CA ALA A 205 22.23 5.37 27.64
C ALA A 205 22.41 5.16 26.12
N GLU A 206 22.67 3.92 25.70
CA GLU A 206 22.80 3.50 24.31
C GLU A 206 21.47 3.65 23.56
N PHE A 207 20.35 3.25 24.18
CA PHE A 207 19.02 3.48 23.63
C PHE A 207 18.73 4.97 23.44
N ASP A 208 19.11 5.81 24.40
CA ASP A 208 18.93 7.26 24.31
C ASP A 208 19.80 7.89 23.20
N LEU A 209 21.04 7.43 23.03
CA LEU A 209 21.92 7.84 21.93
C LEU A 209 21.38 7.41 20.56
N LEU A 210 20.88 6.18 20.43
CA LEU A 210 20.25 5.70 19.20
C LEU A 210 18.97 6.49 18.89
N THR A 211 18.13 6.74 19.90
CA THR A 211 16.91 7.55 19.77
C THR A 211 17.24 8.98 19.30
N LYS A 212 18.24 9.62 19.91
CA LYS A 212 18.72 10.95 19.50
C LYS A 212 19.20 10.95 18.05
N SER A 213 20.02 9.97 17.67
CA SER A 213 20.59 9.88 16.32
C SER A 213 19.52 9.64 15.26
N LEU A 214 18.60 8.70 15.51
CA LEU A 214 17.45 8.45 14.64
C LEU A 214 16.60 9.70 14.45
N ALA A 215 16.28 10.40 15.53
CA ALA A 215 15.50 11.64 15.47
C ALA A 215 16.19 12.73 14.63
N ASN A 216 17.52 12.83 14.72
CA ASN A 216 18.28 13.78 13.91
C ASN A 216 18.34 13.39 12.43
N LEU A 217 18.54 12.11 12.11
CA LEU A 217 18.47 11.63 10.72
C LEU A 217 17.10 11.92 10.10
N GLN A 218 16.02 11.69 10.85
CA GLN A 218 14.69 12.04 10.39
C GLN A 218 14.55 13.55 10.14
N ARG A 219 15.08 14.42 11.02
CA ARG A 219 15.09 15.87 10.80
C ARG A 219 15.89 16.28 9.56
N PHE A 220 16.98 15.59 9.25
CA PHE A 220 17.81 15.90 8.09
C PHE A 220 17.16 15.50 6.77
N TRP A 221 16.38 14.42 6.77
CA TRP A 221 15.82 13.83 5.55
C TRP A 221 14.34 14.14 5.31
N ALA A 222 13.64 14.71 6.30
CA ALA A 222 12.22 15.01 6.19
C ALA A 222 11.89 16.20 5.28
N GLU A 223 10.86 16.00 4.46
CA GLU A 223 10.16 16.98 3.63
C GLU A 223 8.68 17.01 4.07
N ILE A 224 8.18 18.17 4.50
CA ILE A 224 6.82 18.36 5.04
C ILE A 224 6.08 19.42 4.21
#